data_AF-A0A9X3S5T8-F1
#
_entry.id   AF-A0A9X3S5T8-F1
#
_cell.length_a   1.000
_cell.length_b   1.000
_cell.length_c   1.000
_cell.angle_alpha   90.00
_cell.angle_beta   90.00
_cell.angle_gamma   90.00
#
_symmetry.space_group_name_H-M   'P 1'
#
loop_
_entity.id
_entity.type
_entity.pdbx_description
1 polymer ?
#
loop_
_entity_poly.entity_id
_entity_poly.type
_entity_poly.pdbx_seq_one_letter_code
_entity_poly.pdbx_strand_id
1 'polypeptide(L)'
;MKVLRRLLPLAVLAALLGGSVPAHGQDSLRSAAARLKNAVAQEEARIANTREGLADAERRLSVLDARAVKRRQQLSDTQNKLVDTRVRLTRLERKQATAEKLLAANLRSSYMDGQPSFATVVLNANGFSDLIDRFEFLRRISRRNASVLADTRDARIKVKGMTNDLAALRTTYSQLARAADEDVNRADAIRTALLNREQDQLRKRDGTAAKLASVRGKIAAIQRRQAAAARRAAAAATAASQAPTISHTTGSGGGGGGDVVGRVVAAANQIATTPYVWGGGHGGASGGYDCSGSISYALAAGGLLNGSLTSGGFMSWGDPGPGRRITVYANGGHAFMVVDGRRYDTSALSGGGTRWTSEMRSTAGFVARHPPGF
;
A
#
# COMPACT_ATOMS: atom_id res chain seq x y z
N MET A 1 6.19 44.07 -9.57
CA MET A 1 6.70 43.75 -10.93
C MET A 1 5.90 42.60 -11.51
N LYS A 2 5.66 42.65 -12.82
CA LYS A 2 4.55 42.06 -13.57
C LYS A 2 4.54 40.53 -13.64
N VAL A 3 3.31 40.00 -13.58
CA VAL A 3 2.88 38.66 -14.00
C VAL A 3 3.10 38.50 -15.51
N LEU A 4 3.65 37.37 -15.98
CA LEU A 4 3.56 36.98 -17.39
C LEU A 4 3.09 35.52 -17.53
N ARG A 5 1.79 35.39 -17.85
CA ARG A 5 1.22 34.24 -18.54
C ARG A 5 1.91 34.05 -19.89
N ARG A 6 2.27 32.82 -20.25
CA ARG A 6 2.37 32.42 -21.66
C ARG A 6 1.51 31.20 -21.91
N LEU A 7 0.31 31.50 -22.42
CA LEU A 7 -0.51 30.63 -23.25
C LEU A 7 0.24 30.39 -24.57
N LEU A 8 0.29 29.14 -25.03
CA LEU A 8 0.63 28.73 -26.41
C LEU A 8 -0.25 27.52 -26.75
N PRO A 9 -0.65 27.34 -28.02
CA PRO A 9 -2.06 27.44 -28.39
C PRO A 9 -2.70 26.10 -28.75
N LEU A 10 -4.02 26.05 -28.56
CA LEU A 10 -4.93 25.23 -29.35
C LEU A 10 -4.67 25.51 -30.85
N ALA A 11 -4.19 24.53 -31.60
CA ALA A 11 -4.29 24.53 -33.06
C ALA A 11 -4.07 23.11 -33.62
N VAL A 12 -5.01 22.18 -33.40
CA VAL A 12 -5.30 21.09 -34.36
C VAL A 12 -6.79 20.77 -34.30
N LEU A 13 -7.61 21.69 -34.81
CA LEU A 13 -9.00 21.45 -35.18
C LEU A 13 -9.26 22.08 -36.56
N ALA A 14 -8.67 21.51 -37.61
CA ALA A 14 -9.09 21.69 -39.01
C ALA A 14 -8.21 20.83 -39.93
N ALA A 15 -8.67 19.62 -40.24
CA ALA A 15 -8.26 18.87 -41.43
C ALA A 15 -9.33 17.80 -41.74
N LEU A 16 -10.57 18.27 -41.91
CA LEU A 16 -11.57 17.59 -42.73
C LEU A 16 -11.44 18.20 -44.12
N LEU A 17 -11.31 17.32 -45.13
CA LEU A 17 -11.11 17.55 -46.57
C LEU A 17 -9.64 17.40 -47.05
N GLY A 18 -9.34 16.21 -47.59
CA GLY A 18 -8.44 16.02 -48.73
C GLY A 18 -6.91 16.16 -48.58
N GLY A 19 -6.38 16.75 -47.52
CA GLY A 19 -4.94 16.99 -47.39
C GLY A 19 -4.17 15.86 -46.70
N SER A 20 -3.11 15.35 -47.35
CA SER A 20 -2.08 14.53 -46.73
C SER A 20 -1.56 15.20 -45.45
N VAL A 21 -1.56 14.47 -44.33
CA VAL A 21 -0.87 14.93 -43.12
C VAL A 21 0.61 15.10 -43.50
N PRO A 22 1.22 16.29 -43.34
CA PRO A 22 2.61 16.51 -43.72
C PRO A 22 3.52 15.56 -42.94
N ALA A 23 4.54 15.00 -43.60
CA ALA A 23 5.51 14.04 -43.04
C ALA A 23 6.08 14.46 -41.66
N HIS A 24 6.17 15.76 -41.41
CA HIS A 24 6.57 16.42 -40.17
C HIS A 24 5.72 16.01 -38.93
N GLY A 25 4.45 15.65 -39.12
CA GLY A 25 3.57 15.15 -38.05
C GLY A 25 3.86 13.71 -37.62
N GLN A 26 4.42 12.89 -38.51
CA GLN A 26 4.82 11.51 -38.17
C GLN A 26 6.19 11.48 -37.49
N ASP A 27 7.13 12.32 -37.93
CA ASP A 27 8.46 12.41 -37.32
C ASP A 27 8.40 12.99 -35.91
N SER A 28 7.48 13.92 -35.64
CA SER A 28 7.22 14.42 -34.28
C SER A 28 6.63 13.36 -33.33
N LEU A 29 5.81 12.43 -33.84
CA LEU A 29 5.27 11.31 -33.06
C LEU A 29 6.27 10.17 -32.85
N ARG A 30 7.07 9.84 -33.87
CA ARG A 30 8.18 8.87 -33.74
C ARG A 30 9.22 9.36 -32.75
N SER A 31 9.60 10.64 -32.82
CA SER A 31 10.49 11.25 -31.84
C SER A 31 9.87 11.36 -30.45
N ALA A 32 8.55 11.54 -30.32
CA ALA A 32 7.85 11.45 -29.03
C ALA A 32 7.89 10.01 -28.46
N ALA A 33 7.68 8.98 -29.29
CA ALA A 33 7.80 7.58 -28.87
C ALA A 33 9.22 7.20 -28.47
N ALA A 34 10.24 7.66 -29.20
CA ALA A 34 11.64 7.45 -28.85
C ALA A 34 11.99 8.13 -27.52
N ARG A 35 11.51 9.36 -27.28
CA ARG A 35 11.67 10.06 -26.00
C ARG A 35 11.01 9.31 -24.83
N LEU A 36 9.80 8.77 -25.01
CA LEU A 36 9.16 7.94 -23.99
C LEU A 36 9.93 6.63 -23.75
N LYS A 37 10.46 5.98 -24.79
CA LYS A 37 11.29 4.78 -24.64
C LYS A 37 12.55 5.07 -23.82
N ASN A 38 13.21 6.19 -24.08
CA ASN A 38 14.37 6.63 -23.31
C ASN A 38 13.99 7.00 -21.87
N ALA A 39 12.82 7.59 -21.65
CA ALA A 39 12.30 7.86 -20.31
C ALA A 39 12.04 6.56 -19.53
N VAL A 40 11.51 5.51 -20.19
CA VAL A 40 11.36 4.18 -19.57
C VAL A 40 12.72 3.61 -19.17
N ALA A 41 13.71 3.63 -20.06
CA ALA A 41 15.07 3.14 -19.74
C ALA A 41 15.73 3.93 -18.59
N GLN A 42 15.51 5.27 -18.53
CA GLN A 42 15.97 6.08 -17.40
C GLN A 42 15.25 5.73 -16.08
N GLU A 43 13.94 5.44 -16.13
CA GLU A 43 13.20 5.00 -14.94
C GLU A 43 13.64 3.59 -14.51
N GLU A 44 13.96 2.69 -15.43
CA GLU A 44 14.55 1.38 -15.12
C GLU A 44 15.91 1.52 -14.40
N ALA A 45 16.78 2.42 -14.87
CA ALA A 45 18.03 2.73 -14.19
C ALA A 45 17.82 3.36 -12.80
N ARG A 46 16.83 4.24 -12.63
CA ARG A 46 16.44 4.78 -11.32
C ARG A 46 15.90 3.71 -10.38
N ILE A 47 15.17 2.72 -10.90
CA ILE A 47 14.72 1.56 -10.15
C ILE A 47 15.93 0.74 -9.68
N ALA A 48 16.93 0.51 -10.54
CA ALA A 48 18.16 -0.18 -10.17
C ALA A 48 18.93 0.53 -9.04
N ASN A 49 19.20 1.83 -9.15
CA ASN A 49 19.84 2.60 -8.07
C ASN A 49 19.02 2.59 -6.77
N THR A 50 17.70 2.58 -6.88
CA THR A 50 16.83 2.48 -5.71
C THR A 50 16.88 1.09 -5.08
N ARG A 51 17.01 0.00 -5.87
CA ARG A 51 17.22 -1.36 -5.34
C ARG A 51 18.51 -1.46 -4.53
N GLU A 52 19.59 -0.82 -4.97
CA GLU A 52 20.83 -0.73 -4.18
C GLU A 52 20.59 0.02 -2.86
N GLY A 53 19.83 1.11 -2.89
CA GLY A 53 19.41 1.83 -1.69
C GLY A 53 18.52 1.01 -0.75
N LEU A 54 17.60 0.20 -1.29
CA LEU A 54 16.79 -0.74 -0.52
C LEU A 54 17.68 -1.80 0.15
N ALA A 55 18.62 -2.40 -0.59
CA ALA A 55 19.56 -3.37 -0.03
C ALA A 55 20.40 -2.76 1.11
N ASP A 56 20.81 -1.50 1.00
CA ASP A 56 21.49 -0.82 2.09
C ASP A 56 20.59 -0.61 3.33
N ALA A 57 19.35 -0.19 3.10
CA ALA A 57 18.36 -0.03 4.16
C ALA A 57 17.98 -1.35 4.84
N GLU A 58 17.87 -2.45 4.08
CA GLU A 58 17.67 -3.80 4.60
C GLU A 58 18.85 -4.27 5.46
N ARG A 59 20.10 -4.00 5.03
CA ARG A 59 21.29 -4.27 5.86
C ARG A 59 21.25 -3.49 7.17
N ARG A 60 20.88 -2.20 7.13
CA ARG A 60 20.74 -1.38 8.34
C ARG A 60 19.63 -1.91 9.26
N LEU A 61 18.51 -2.35 8.70
CA LEU A 61 17.41 -2.96 9.43
C LEU A 61 17.86 -4.24 10.14
N SER A 62 18.57 -5.13 9.44
CA SER A 62 19.14 -6.36 10.03
C SER A 62 20.08 -6.07 11.21
N VAL A 63 20.95 -5.05 11.08
CA VAL A 63 21.83 -4.62 12.17
C VAL A 63 21.02 -4.08 13.36
N LEU A 64 19.94 -3.32 13.11
CA LEU A 64 19.07 -2.82 14.18
C LEU A 64 18.29 -3.94 14.87
N ASP A 65 17.76 -4.90 14.12
CA ASP A 65 17.06 -6.06 14.67
C ASP A 65 18.00 -6.90 15.56
N ALA A 66 19.22 -7.18 15.08
CA ALA A 66 20.23 -7.87 15.88
C ALA A 66 20.60 -7.10 17.16
N ARG A 67 20.68 -5.77 17.07
CA ARG A 67 20.94 -4.91 18.23
C ARG A 67 19.77 -4.94 19.22
N ALA A 68 18.53 -4.90 18.75
CA ALA A 68 17.33 -4.97 19.57
C ALA A 68 17.26 -6.30 20.34
N VAL A 69 17.56 -7.43 19.66
CA VAL A 69 17.66 -8.74 20.32
C VAL A 69 18.73 -8.74 21.41
N LYS A 70 19.93 -8.22 21.11
CA LYS A 70 21.02 -8.11 22.10
C LYS A 70 20.63 -7.25 23.30
N ARG A 71 19.94 -6.12 23.10
CA ARG A 71 19.49 -5.27 24.20
C ARG A 71 18.40 -5.92 25.05
N ARG A 72 17.47 -6.68 24.44
CA ARG A 72 16.49 -7.48 25.19
C ARG A 72 17.16 -8.51 26.08
N GLN A 73 18.21 -9.18 25.60
CA GLN A 73 19.00 -10.09 26.43
C GLN A 73 19.67 -9.35 27.59
N GLN A 74 20.32 -8.21 27.33
CA GLN A 74 20.95 -7.40 28.37
C GLN A 74 19.95 -6.88 29.42
N LEU A 75 18.72 -6.56 29.02
CA LEU A 75 17.63 -6.18 29.93
C LEU A 75 17.26 -7.33 30.85
N SER A 76 17.05 -8.53 30.30
CA SER A 76 16.76 -9.74 31.07
C SER A 76 17.89 -10.07 32.06
N ASP A 77 19.15 -10.03 31.60
CA ASP A 77 20.31 -10.30 32.45
C ASP A 77 20.44 -9.27 33.58
N THR A 78 20.18 -7.99 33.28
CA THR A 78 20.22 -6.91 34.26
C THR A 78 19.07 -7.02 35.26
N GLN A 79 17.87 -7.41 34.81
CA GLN A 79 16.73 -7.68 35.68
C GLN A 79 17.03 -8.81 36.66
N ASN A 80 17.62 -9.91 36.17
CA ASN A 80 18.04 -11.03 37.02
C ASN A 80 19.08 -10.62 38.07
N LYS A 81 20.08 -9.83 37.66
CA LYS A 81 21.08 -9.25 38.59
C LYS A 81 20.42 -8.34 39.63
N LEU A 82 19.43 -7.54 39.24
CA LEU A 82 18.72 -6.64 40.14
C LEU A 82 17.95 -7.45 41.22
N VAL A 83 17.29 -8.54 40.82
CA VAL A 83 16.62 -9.46 41.75
C VAL A 83 17.61 -10.12 42.70
N ASP A 84 18.70 -10.71 42.19
CA ASP A 84 19.73 -11.37 43.02
C ASP A 84 20.39 -10.39 44.00
N THR A 85 20.81 -9.21 43.53
CA THR A 85 21.40 -8.17 44.40
C THR A 85 20.41 -7.73 45.48
N ARG A 86 19.11 -7.59 45.16
CA ARG A 86 18.09 -7.23 46.16
C ARG A 86 17.94 -8.32 47.23
N VAL A 87 17.91 -9.59 46.84
CA VAL A 87 17.84 -10.72 47.77
C VAL A 87 19.08 -10.76 48.68
N ARG A 88 20.28 -10.58 48.11
CA ARG A 88 21.54 -10.53 48.87
C ARG A 88 21.57 -9.36 49.84
N LEU A 89 21.16 -8.17 49.40
CA LEU A 89 21.06 -6.98 50.23
C LEU A 89 20.15 -7.22 51.43
N THR A 90 18.92 -7.73 51.23
CA THR A 90 18.00 -8.04 52.33
C THR A 90 18.58 -9.07 53.31
N ARG A 91 19.28 -10.09 52.82
CA ARG A 91 19.95 -11.08 53.69
C ARG A 91 21.06 -10.43 54.52
N LEU A 92 21.83 -9.53 53.91
CA LEU A 92 22.94 -8.84 54.57
C LEU A 92 22.44 -7.81 55.59
N GLU A 93 21.37 -7.06 55.28
CA GLU A 93 20.72 -6.13 56.20
C GLU A 93 20.22 -6.86 57.46
N ARG A 94 19.61 -8.04 57.31
CA ARG A 94 19.20 -8.88 58.46
C ARG A 94 20.39 -9.33 59.31
N LYS A 95 21.49 -9.74 58.67
CA LYS A 95 22.73 -10.12 59.36
C LYS A 95 23.33 -8.93 60.10
N GLN A 96 23.38 -7.76 59.47
CA GLN A 96 23.86 -6.52 60.09
C GLN A 96 23.00 -6.16 61.31
N ALA A 97 21.67 -6.17 61.19
CA ALA A 97 20.77 -5.87 62.31
C ALA A 97 20.96 -6.83 63.50
N THR A 98 21.19 -8.11 63.22
CA THR A 98 21.47 -9.12 64.26
C THR A 98 22.81 -8.85 64.94
N ALA A 99 23.86 -8.57 64.15
CA ALA A 99 25.19 -8.26 64.66
C ALA A 99 25.20 -6.99 65.52
N GLU A 100 24.50 -5.93 65.08
CA GLU A 100 24.33 -4.68 65.82
C GLU A 100 23.57 -4.91 67.14
N LYS A 101 22.53 -5.74 67.16
CA LYS A 101 21.79 -6.09 68.38
C LYS A 101 22.67 -6.84 69.39
N LEU A 102 23.45 -7.81 68.93
CA LEU A 102 24.37 -8.57 69.78
C LEU A 102 25.49 -7.69 70.33
N LEU A 103 26.06 -6.82 69.48
CA LEU A 103 27.07 -5.85 69.89
C LEU A 103 26.52 -4.88 70.95
N ALA A 104 25.31 -4.35 70.74
CA ALA A 104 24.67 -3.45 71.71
C ALA A 104 24.39 -4.14 73.06
N ALA A 105 23.95 -5.40 73.04
CA ALA A 105 23.73 -6.18 74.26
C ALA A 105 25.03 -6.43 75.04
N ASN A 106 26.11 -6.77 74.33
CA ASN A 106 27.43 -7.01 74.91
C ASN A 106 28.03 -5.73 75.51
N LEU A 107 27.96 -4.61 74.78
CA LEU A 107 28.39 -3.30 75.28
C LEU A 107 27.60 -2.86 76.51
N ARG A 108 26.28 -3.11 76.54
CA ARG A 108 25.44 -2.80 77.70
C ARG A 108 25.80 -3.65 78.92
N SER A 109 25.93 -4.97 78.76
CA SER A 109 26.34 -5.86 79.87
C SER A 109 27.73 -5.48 80.39
N SER A 110 28.71 -5.25 79.50
CA SER A 110 30.04 -4.79 79.90
C SER A 110 30.04 -3.44 80.63
N TYR A 111 29.05 -2.57 80.40
CA TYR A 111 28.89 -1.30 81.09
C TYR A 111 28.17 -1.45 82.44
N MET A 112 27.10 -2.25 82.49
CA MET A 112 26.25 -2.42 83.68
C MET A 112 26.89 -3.32 84.75
N ASP A 113 27.54 -4.41 84.34
CA ASP A 113 28.09 -5.40 85.26
C ASP A 113 29.45 -4.96 85.83
N GLY A 114 30.10 -3.97 85.20
CA GLY A 114 31.49 -3.58 85.44
C GLY A 114 32.45 -4.70 85.03
N GLN A 115 33.45 -4.43 84.20
CA GLN A 115 34.43 -5.48 83.89
C GLN A 115 35.17 -5.86 85.18
N PRO A 116 35.19 -7.16 85.59
CA PRO A 116 36.11 -7.59 86.63
C PRO A 116 37.51 -7.19 86.16
N SER A 117 38.17 -6.31 86.92
CA SER A 117 39.53 -5.89 86.54
C SER A 117 40.41 -7.14 86.50
N PHE A 118 41.39 -7.19 85.59
CA PHE A 118 42.35 -8.31 85.53
C PHE A 118 42.93 -8.63 86.92
N ALA A 119 43.14 -7.61 87.74
CA ALA A 119 43.59 -7.75 89.12
C ALA A 119 42.59 -8.49 90.02
N THR A 120 41.28 -8.27 89.86
CA THR A 120 40.22 -8.90 90.65
C THR A 120 40.01 -10.38 90.29
N VAL A 121 40.24 -10.76 89.03
CA VAL A 121 40.12 -12.14 88.56
C VAL A 121 41.32 -12.98 89.01
N VAL A 122 42.52 -12.39 89.03
CA VAL A 122 43.73 -13.01 89.56
C VAL A 122 43.65 -13.18 91.08
N LEU A 123 43.09 -12.22 91.81
CA LEU A 123 42.95 -12.28 93.27
C LEU A 123 41.92 -13.30 93.78
N ASN A 124 40.88 -13.62 93.00
CA ASN A 124 39.78 -14.53 93.39
C ASN A 124 39.84 -15.93 92.73
N ALA A 125 41.01 -16.33 92.22
CA ALA A 125 41.18 -17.66 91.61
C ALA A 125 41.50 -18.72 92.69
N ASN A 126 40.81 -19.85 92.67
CA ASN A 126 40.98 -20.92 93.68
C ASN A 126 42.16 -21.88 93.37
N GLY A 127 43.26 -21.35 92.84
CA GLY A 127 44.44 -22.12 92.43
C GLY A 127 44.85 -21.90 90.96
N PHE A 128 45.96 -22.51 90.56
CA PHE A 128 46.61 -22.25 89.25
C PHE A 128 45.78 -22.74 88.05
N SER A 129 45.01 -23.82 88.20
CA SER A 129 44.14 -24.35 87.12
C SER A 129 42.96 -23.42 86.80
N ASP A 130 42.25 -22.93 87.82
CA ASP A 130 41.11 -21.99 87.67
C ASP A 130 41.57 -20.65 87.07
N LEU A 131 42.78 -20.20 87.41
CA LEU A 131 43.37 -19.00 86.82
C LEU A 131 43.62 -19.14 85.31
N ILE A 132 44.14 -20.29 84.87
CA ILE A 132 44.39 -20.57 83.45
C ILE A 132 43.07 -20.64 82.67
N ASP A 133 42.05 -21.30 83.22
CA ASP A 133 40.74 -21.43 82.56
C ASP A 133 40.03 -20.08 82.43
N ARG A 134 40.07 -19.24 83.46
CA ARG A 134 39.53 -17.87 83.41
C ARG A 134 40.29 -16.99 82.43
N PHE A 135 41.62 -17.13 82.36
CA PHE A 135 42.45 -16.40 81.40
C PHE A 135 42.14 -16.81 79.94
N GLU A 136 42.03 -18.11 79.68
CA GLU A 136 41.60 -18.64 78.38
C GLU A 136 40.21 -18.12 77.98
N PHE A 137 39.27 -18.14 78.92
CA PHE A 137 37.91 -17.67 78.71
C PHE A 137 37.86 -16.17 78.36
N LEU A 138 38.56 -15.32 79.12
CA LEU A 138 38.67 -13.89 78.84
C LEU A 138 39.34 -13.60 77.50
N ARG A 139 40.41 -14.33 77.16
CA ARG A 139 41.08 -14.20 75.86
C ARG A 139 40.18 -14.64 74.71
N ARG A 140 39.30 -15.64 74.93
CA ARG A 140 38.30 -16.10 73.96
C ARG A 140 37.19 -15.07 73.77
N ILE A 141 36.69 -14.47 74.85
CA ILE A 141 35.70 -13.37 74.81
C ILE A 141 36.26 -12.15 74.09
N SER A 142 37.47 -11.69 74.44
CA SER A 142 38.09 -10.52 73.79
C SER A 142 38.26 -10.73 72.28
N ARG A 143 38.75 -11.92 71.86
CA ARG A 143 38.83 -12.29 70.44
C ARG A 143 37.44 -12.34 69.77
N ARG A 144 36.43 -12.88 70.45
CA ARG A 144 35.04 -12.92 69.96
C ARG A 144 34.47 -11.52 69.78
N ASN A 145 34.69 -10.62 70.75
CA ASN A 145 34.22 -9.23 70.71
C ASN A 145 34.88 -8.45 69.57
N ALA A 146 36.20 -8.61 69.38
CA ALA A 146 36.91 -8.01 68.25
C ALA A 146 36.38 -8.53 66.90
N SER A 147 36.11 -9.84 66.79
CA SER A 147 35.51 -10.44 65.60
C SER A 147 34.11 -9.89 65.31
N VAL A 148 33.23 -9.79 66.32
CA VAL A 148 31.86 -9.29 66.14
C VAL A 148 31.85 -7.83 65.68
N LEU A 149 32.74 -6.99 66.23
CA LEU A 149 32.88 -5.60 65.79
C LEU A 149 33.38 -5.52 64.34
N ALA A 150 34.38 -6.33 63.98
CA ALA A 150 34.90 -6.41 62.62
C ALA A 150 33.82 -6.89 61.62
N ASP A 151 33.12 -7.97 61.94
CA ASP A 151 32.03 -8.53 61.13
C ASP A 151 30.88 -7.52 60.94
N THR A 152 30.55 -6.75 61.98
CA THR A 152 29.52 -5.69 61.93
C THR A 152 29.94 -4.56 61.00
N ARG A 153 31.21 -4.12 61.10
CA ARG A 153 31.78 -3.08 60.22
C ARG A 153 31.79 -3.54 58.77
N ASP A 154 32.23 -4.77 58.51
CA ASP A 154 32.26 -5.37 57.19
C ASP A 154 30.86 -5.54 56.59
N ALA A 155 29.90 -5.96 57.40
CA ALA A 155 28.49 -6.06 56.97
C ALA A 155 27.96 -4.68 56.55
N ARG A 156 28.19 -3.64 57.34
CA ARG A 156 27.77 -2.26 57.02
C ARG A 156 28.42 -1.73 55.74
N ILE A 157 29.71 -1.99 55.53
CA ILE A 157 30.43 -1.63 54.29
C ILE A 157 29.82 -2.35 53.09
N LYS A 158 29.57 -3.67 53.21
CA LYS A 158 28.96 -4.47 52.14
C LYS A 158 27.52 -4.05 51.82
N VAL A 159 26.70 -3.70 52.82
CA VAL A 159 25.33 -3.15 52.61
C VAL A 159 25.41 -1.86 51.83
N LYS A 160 26.28 -0.93 52.23
CA LYS A 160 26.48 0.34 51.52
C LYS A 160 26.92 0.11 50.07
N GLY A 161 27.87 -0.80 49.84
CA GLY A 161 28.32 -1.19 48.51
C GLY A 161 27.18 -1.73 47.64
N MET A 162 26.45 -2.73 48.15
CA MET A 162 25.32 -3.33 47.43
C MET A 162 24.18 -2.34 47.14
N THR A 163 23.91 -1.39 48.03
CA THR A 163 22.92 -0.32 47.79
C THR A 163 23.36 0.58 46.63
N ASN A 164 24.64 0.94 46.56
CA ASN A 164 25.18 1.70 45.43
C ASN A 164 25.13 0.89 44.13
N ASP A 165 25.49 -0.39 44.16
CA ASP A 165 25.41 -1.28 43.01
C ASP A 165 23.97 -1.42 42.50
N LEU A 166 22.99 -1.53 43.41
CA LEU A 166 21.58 -1.61 43.08
C LEU A 166 21.06 -0.31 42.44
N ALA A 167 21.53 0.86 42.90
CA ALA A 167 21.23 2.14 42.25
C ALA A 167 21.83 2.23 40.85
N ALA A 168 23.09 1.80 40.68
CA ALA A 168 23.76 1.75 39.37
C ALA A 168 23.04 0.78 38.40
N LEU A 169 22.68 -0.41 38.86
CA LEU A 169 21.92 -1.41 38.09
C LEU A 169 20.57 -0.88 37.63
N ARG A 170 19.82 -0.18 38.50
CA ARG A 170 18.54 0.46 38.13
C ARG A 170 18.73 1.51 37.05
N THR A 171 19.76 2.34 37.15
CA THR A 171 20.09 3.35 36.12
C THR A 171 20.42 2.66 34.80
N THR A 172 21.30 1.67 34.80
CA THR A 172 21.67 0.90 33.60
C THR A 172 20.46 0.22 32.97
N TYR A 173 19.59 -0.41 33.77
CA TYR A 173 18.34 -1.01 33.28
C TYR A 173 17.45 0.02 32.57
N SER A 174 17.25 1.21 33.17
CA SER A 174 16.43 2.27 32.57
C SER A 174 17.01 2.80 31.25
N GLN A 175 18.34 2.91 31.15
CA GLN A 175 19.03 3.33 29.94
C GLN A 175 18.95 2.26 28.84
N LEU A 176 19.14 0.99 29.18
CA LEU A 176 18.99 -0.13 28.25
C LEU A 176 17.55 -0.23 27.72
N ALA A 177 16.54 0.01 28.57
CA ALA A 177 15.14 -0.03 28.18
C ALA A 177 14.82 1.05 27.15
N ARG A 178 15.19 2.30 27.44
CA ARG A 178 15.03 3.43 26.50
C ARG A 178 15.73 3.15 25.17
N ALA A 179 16.95 2.64 25.23
CA ALA A 179 17.71 2.38 24.02
C ALA A 179 17.19 1.17 23.22
N ALA A 180 16.51 0.23 23.86
CA ALA A 180 15.80 -0.86 23.18
C ALA A 180 14.54 -0.34 22.47
N ASP A 181 13.77 0.54 23.12
CA ASP A 181 12.61 1.20 22.49
C ASP A 181 13.03 2.04 21.30
N GLU A 182 14.14 2.79 21.41
CA GLU A 182 14.70 3.56 20.28
C GLU A 182 15.10 2.68 19.09
N ASP A 183 15.72 1.52 19.33
CA ASP A 183 16.10 0.61 18.24
C ASP A 183 14.87 0.05 17.53
N VAL A 184 13.83 -0.35 18.28
CA VAL A 184 12.56 -0.82 17.71
C VAL A 184 11.91 0.29 16.88
N ASN A 185 11.80 1.51 17.42
CA ASN A 185 11.23 2.65 16.71
C ASN A 185 12.01 2.99 15.42
N ARG A 186 13.35 2.90 15.46
CA ARG A 186 14.19 3.09 14.26
C ARG A 186 13.97 1.99 13.23
N ALA A 187 13.85 0.74 13.66
CA ALA A 187 13.57 -0.39 12.77
C ALA A 187 12.20 -0.22 12.08
N ASP A 188 11.17 0.17 12.82
CA ASP A 188 9.82 0.41 12.26
C ASP A 188 9.77 1.61 11.32
N ALA A 189 10.51 2.68 11.63
CA ALA A 189 10.64 3.83 10.73
C ALA A 189 11.28 3.43 9.39
N ILE A 190 12.34 2.61 9.42
CA ILE A 190 12.99 2.10 8.21
C ILE A 190 12.05 1.18 7.44
N ARG A 191 11.37 0.25 8.11
CA ARG A 191 10.41 -0.67 7.49
C ARG A 191 9.28 0.09 6.79
N THR A 192 8.74 1.12 7.44
CA THR A 192 7.71 2.00 6.85
C THR A 192 8.24 2.79 5.66
N ALA A 193 9.45 3.35 5.77
CA ALA A 193 10.08 4.07 4.66
C ALA A 193 10.32 3.17 3.44
N LEU A 194 10.73 1.92 3.66
CA LEU A 194 10.90 0.91 2.61
C LEU A 194 9.58 0.63 1.88
N LEU A 195 8.49 0.37 2.63
CA LEU A 195 7.17 0.12 2.06
C LEU A 195 6.65 1.30 1.24
N ASN A 196 6.79 2.53 1.77
CA ASN A 196 6.38 3.74 1.05
C ASN A 196 7.19 3.93 -0.24
N ARG A 197 8.51 3.68 -0.16
CA ARG A 197 9.39 3.77 -1.32
C ARG A 197 9.00 2.77 -2.40
N GLU A 198 8.70 1.54 -2.04
CA GLU A 198 8.25 0.50 -2.97
C GLU A 198 6.92 0.89 -3.65
N GLN A 199 5.94 1.37 -2.89
CA GLN A 199 4.68 1.86 -3.45
C GLN A 199 4.88 3.01 -4.44
N ASP A 200 5.72 3.98 -4.11
CA ASP A 200 6.02 5.11 -5.01
C ASP A 200 6.68 4.65 -6.31
N GLN A 201 7.54 3.62 -6.26
CA GLN A 201 8.14 3.04 -7.45
C GLN A 201 7.12 2.34 -8.33
N LEU A 202 6.24 1.52 -7.75
CA LEU A 202 5.18 0.83 -8.48
C LEU A 202 4.26 1.86 -9.17
N ARG A 203 3.84 2.91 -8.46
CA ARG A 203 3.01 3.99 -9.03
C ARG A 203 3.69 4.70 -10.20
N LYS A 204 4.99 5.02 -10.09
CA LYS A 204 5.75 5.66 -11.19
C LYS A 204 5.89 4.75 -12.41
N ARG A 205 6.15 3.45 -12.18
CA ARG A 205 6.24 2.44 -13.25
C ARG A 205 4.90 2.32 -13.98
N ASP A 206 3.81 2.15 -13.24
CA ASP A 206 2.47 1.95 -13.81
C ASP A 206 2.01 3.20 -14.57
N GLY A 207 2.28 4.40 -14.04
CA GLY A 207 2.02 5.66 -14.75
C GLY A 207 2.83 5.81 -16.05
N THR A 208 4.09 5.37 -16.07
CA THR A 208 4.93 5.40 -17.27
C THR A 208 4.48 4.37 -18.30
N ALA A 209 4.11 3.16 -17.86
CA ALA A 209 3.55 2.12 -18.70
C ALA A 209 2.24 2.56 -19.36
N ALA A 210 1.35 3.21 -18.61
CA ALA A 210 0.09 3.76 -19.13
C ALA A 210 0.34 4.84 -20.20
N LYS A 211 1.30 5.76 -19.97
CA LYS A 211 1.69 6.77 -20.97
C LYS A 211 2.22 6.11 -22.25
N LEU A 212 3.06 5.09 -22.12
CA LEU A 212 3.59 4.36 -23.27
C LEU A 212 2.48 3.64 -24.06
N ALA A 213 1.55 2.98 -23.37
CA ALA A 213 0.40 2.33 -23.99
C ALA A 213 -0.47 3.34 -24.75
N SER A 214 -0.73 4.52 -24.16
CA SER A 214 -1.48 5.61 -24.82
C SER A 214 -0.79 6.10 -26.09
N VAL A 215 0.53 6.35 -26.06
CA VAL A 215 1.29 6.79 -27.23
C VAL A 215 1.31 5.73 -28.33
N ARG A 216 1.51 4.45 -27.98
CA ARG A 216 1.41 3.33 -28.95
C ARG A 216 0.03 3.25 -29.58
N GLY A 217 -1.03 3.40 -28.80
CA GLY A 217 -2.41 3.44 -29.29
C GLY A 217 -2.65 4.59 -30.28
N LYS A 218 -2.14 5.80 -29.98
CA LYS A 218 -2.23 6.96 -30.88
C LYS A 218 -1.48 6.72 -32.20
N ILE A 219 -0.27 6.16 -32.14
CA ILE A 219 0.52 5.83 -33.34
C ILE A 219 -0.23 4.81 -34.20
N ALA A 220 -0.74 3.73 -33.61
CA ALA A 220 -1.51 2.72 -34.32
C ALA A 220 -2.77 3.31 -34.97
N ALA A 221 -3.48 4.21 -34.28
CA ALA A 221 -4.65 4.90 -34.83
C ALA A 221 -4.30 5.77 -36.05
N ILE A 222 -3.19 6.50 -36.00
CA ILE A 222 -2.72 7.33 -37.11
C ILE A 222 -2.29 6.46 -38.29
N GLN A 223 -1.55 5.38 -38.04
CA GLN A 223 -1.17 4.41 -39.08
C GLN A 223 -2.40 3.81 -39.77
N ARG A 224 -3.44 3.43 -39.01
CA ARG A 224 -4.72 2.95 -39.58
C ARG A 224 -5.40 4.01 -40.44
N ARG A 225 -5.46 5.27 -39.98
CA ARG A 225 -6.06 6.38 -40.76
C ARG A 225 -5.31 6.61 -42.06
N GLN A 226 -3.98 6.54 -42.04
CA GLN A 226 -3.15 6.70 -43.23
C GLN A 226 -3.31 5.54 -44.21
N ALA A 227 -3.33 4.30 -43.72
CA ALA A 227 -3.60 3.14 -44.56
C ALA A 227 -5.00 3.22 -45.21
N ALA A 228 -6.02 3.66 -44.47
CA ALA A 228 -7.36 3.88 -45.01
C ALA A 228 -7.41 5.02 -46.05
N ALA A 229 -6.71 6.13 -45.80
CA ALA A 229 -6.59 7.23 -46.75
C ALA A 229 -5.86 6.81 -48.04
N ALA A 230 -4.76 6.05 -47.92
CA ALA A 230 -4.04 5.50 -49.06
C ALA A 230 -4.91 4.54 -49.89
N ARG A 231 -5.67 3.66 -49.23
CA ARG A 231 -6.65 2.78 -49.91
C ARG A 231 -7.75 3.57 -50.62
N ARG A 232 -8.27 4.63 -49.99
CA ARG A 232 -9.27 5.52 -50.61
C ARG A 232 -8.71 6.27 -51.81
N ALA A 233 -7.48 6.78 -51.72
CA ALA A 233 -6.80 7.46 -52.83
C ALA A 233 -6.53 6.49 -53.99
N ALA A 234 -6.08 5.27 -53.70
CA ALA A 234 -5.90 4.22 -54.71
C ALA A 234 -7.22 3.85 -55.40
N ALA A 235 -8.29 3.63 -54.63
CA ALA A 235 -9.61 3.33 -55.18
C ALA A 235 -10.18 4.49 -56.04
N ALA A 236 -9.97 5.74 -55.62
CA ALA A 236 -10.37 6.91 -56.40
C ALA A 236 -9.57 7.04 -57.71
N ALA A 237 -8.27 6.74 -57.70
CA ALA A 237 -7.45 6.71 -58.91
C ALA A 237 -7.91 5.59 -59.88
N THR A 238 -8.23 4.39 -59.37
CA THR A 238 -8.79 3.30 -60.19
C THR A 238 -10.16 3.65 -60.76
N ALA A 239 -11.05 4.27 -59.98
CA ALA A 239 -12.37 4.71 -60.44
C ALA A 239 -12.28 5.81 -61.50
N ALA A 240 -11.34 6.77 -61.36
CA ALA A 240 -11.07 7.78 -62.38
C ALA A 240 -10.50 7.17 -63.68
N SER A 241 -9.79 6.04 -63.59
CA SER A 241 -9.23 5.32 -64.75
C SER A 241 -10.25 4.40 -65.44
N GLN A 242 -11.32 4.00 -64.75
CA GLN A 242 -12.38 3.11 -65.26
C GLN A 242 -13.70 3.84 -65.57
N ALA A 243 -13.74 5.17 -65.43
CA ALA A 243 -14.92 5.96 -65.77
C ALA A 243 -15.17 5.89 -67.29
N PRO A 244 -16.33 5.37 -67.74
CA PRO A 244 -16.68 5.38 -69.16
C PRO A 244 -16.97 6.82 -69.59
N THR A 245 -16.41 7.24 -70.72
CA THR A 245 -16.82 8.47 -71.40
C THR A 245 -18.25 8.26 -71.93
N ILE A 246 -19.27 8.76 -71.24
CA ILE A 246 -20.66 8.63 -71.67
C ILE A 246 -21.19 9.99 -72.11
N SER A 247 -21.40 10.11 -73.42
CA SER A 247 -22.24 11.14 -74.05
C SER A 247 -23.66 11.11 -73.49
N HIS A 248 -24.19 12.30 -73.21
CA HIS A 248 -25.53 12.58 -72.71
C HIS A 248 -26.64 11.65 -73.25
N THR A 249 -27.32 10.92 -72.37
CA THR A 249 -28.78 10.70 -72.46
C THR A 249 -29.38 10.61 -71.06
N THR A 250 -30.54 11.23 -70.89
CA THR A 250 -31.33 11.34 -69.65
C THR A 250 -32.05 10.04 -69.33
N GLY A 251 -31.94 9.59 -68.07
CA GLY A 251 -32.68 8.42 -67.57
C GLY A 251 -32.81 8.44 -66.04
N SER A 252 -34.04 8.65 -65.59
CA SER A 252 -34.48 8.56 -64.19
C SER A 252 -34.30 7.13 -63.63
N GLY A 253 -33.84 6.99 -62.39
CA GLY A 253 -33.78 5.70 -61.68
C GLY A 253 -33.12 5.81 -60.30
N GLY A 254 -33.93 5.64 -59.24
CA GLY A 254 -33.48 5.68 -57.84
C GLY A 254 -32.97 4.35 -57.28
N GLY A 255 -32.56 4.36 -55.99
CA GLY A 255 -32.46 3.16 -55.15
C GLY A 255 -31.26 3.11 -54.18
N GLY A 256 -31.54 3.16 -52.87
CA GLY A 256 -30.54 2.93 -51.82
C GLY A 256 -31.01 3.09 -50.35
N GLY A 257 -32.31 2.99 -50.07
CA GLY A 257 -32.87 3.01 -48.71
C GLY A 257 -33.17 1.60 -48.20
N GLY A 258 -32.21 0.94 -47.56
CA GLY A 258 -32.42 -0.36 -46.90
C GLY A 258 -32.96 -0.21 -45.47
N ASP A 259 -33.73 -1.18 -44.99
CA ASP A 259 -34.39 -1.23 -43.67
C ASP A 259 -33.46 -0.87 -42.50
N VAL A 260 -33.78 0.23 -41.80
CA VAL A 260 -33.05 0.74 -40.64
C VAL A 260 -33.01 -0.28 -39.50
N VAL A 261 -34.14 -0.97 -39.25
CA VAL A 261 -34.24 -1.94 -38.16
C VAL A 261 -33.41 -3.18 -38.47
N GLY A 262 -33.43 -3.67 -39.71
CA GLY A 262 -32.56 -4.74 -40.18
C GLY A 262 -31.08 -4.48 -39.92
N ARG A 263 -30.60 -3.23 -40.08
CA ARG A 263 -29.22 -2.87 -39.74
C ARG A 263 -28.94 -2.90 -38.24
N VAL A 264 -29.88 -2.45 -37.42
CA VAL A 264 -29.77 -2.52 -35.95
C VAL A 264 -29.66 -3.97 -35.49
N VAL A 265 -30.51 -4.85 -36.01
CA VAL A 265 -30.50 -6.29 -35.67
C VAL A 265 -29.21 -6.96 -36.16
N ALA A 266 -28.78 -6.68 -37.39
CA ALA A 266 -27.54 -7.24 -37.93
C ALA A 266 -26.31 -6.86 -37.09
N ALA A 267 -26.21 -5.60 -36.66
CA ALA A 267 -25.13 -5.15 -35.79
C ALA A 267 -25.22 -5.74 -34.38
N ALA A 268 -26.42 -5.81 -33.80
CA ALA A 268 -26.62 -6.47 -32.51
C ALA A 268 -26.19 -7.95 -32.57
N ASN A 269 -26.50 -8.66 -33.66
CA ASN A 269 -26.08 -10.05 -33.86
C ASN A 269 -24.56 -10.23 -33.88
N GLN A 270 -23.80 -9.29 -34.46
CA GLN A 270 -22.34 -9.37 -34.52
C GLN A 270 -21.69 -9.40 -33.13
N ILE A 271 -22.31 -8.76 -32.14
CA ILE A 271 -21.76 -8.65 -30.79
C ILE A 271 -22.57 -9.44 -29.75
N ALA A 272 -23.63 -10.15 -30.16
CA ALA A 272 -24.60 -10.78 -29.28
C ALA A 272 -23.97 -11.76 -28.28
N THR A 273 -22.88 -12.43 -28.65
CA THR A 273 -22.18 -13.45 -27.83
C THR A 273 -20.88 -12.94 -27.21
N THR A 274 -20.50 -11.68 -27.44
CA THR A 274 -19.23 -11.12 -26.91
C THR A 274 -19.27 -11.01 -25.37
N PRO A 275 -18.13 -11.05 -24.66
CA PRO A 275 -18.14 -10.89 -23.20
C PRO A 275 -18.73 -9.54 -22.74
N TYR A 276 -19.30 -9.53 -21.53
CA TYR A 276 -19.64 -8.28 -20.85
C TYR A 276 -18.36 -7.64 -20.30
N VAL A 277 -18.09 -6.39 -20.69
CA VAL A 277 -16.94 -5.62 -20.19
C VAL A 277 -17.44 -4.24 -19.82
N TRP A 278 -17.34 -3.87 -18.54
CA TRP A 278 -17.74 -2.56 -18.03
C TRP A 278 -17.02 -1.43 -18.80
N GLY A 279 -17.78 -0.49 -19.38
CA GLY A 279 -17.26 0.58 -20.25
C GLY A 279 -16.97 0.15 -21.70
N GLY A 280 -17.24 -1.11 -22.05
CA GLY A 280 -17.03 -1.67 -23.40
C GLY A 280 -18.03 -1.11 -24.41
N GLY A 281 -17.54 -0.64 -25.56
CA GLY A 281 -18.36 0.05 -26.58
C GLY A 281 -18.37 1.58 -26.48
N HIS A 282 -17.77 2.15 -25.44
CA HIS A 282 -17.62 3.60 -25.23
C HIS A 282 -16.24 4.16 -25.64
N GLY A 283 -15.45 3.40 -26.41
CA GLY A 283 -14.12 3.80 -26.86
C GLY A 283 -13.00 3.69 -25.81
N GLY A 284 -13.30 3.16 -24.62
CA GLY A 284 -12.35 3.01 -23.51
C GLY A 284 -11.91 1.57 -23.19
N ALA A 285 -12.81 0.59 -23.20
CA ALA A 285 -12.50 -0.81 -22.92
C ALA A 285 -12.54 -1.69 -24.18
N SER A 286 -11.63 -2.67 -24.30
CA SER A 286 -11.51 -3.59 -25.44
C SER A 286 -11.91 -5.02 -25.08
N GLY A 287 -12.45 -5.78 -26.04
CA GLY A 287 -12.72 -7.22 -25.88
C GLY A 287 -14.14 -7.58 -25.45
N GLY A 288 -15.06 -6.62 -25.34
CA GLY A 288 -16.47 -6.85 -25.03
C GLY A 288 -17.28 -5.58 -24.98
N TYR A 289 -18.56 -5.70 -24.64
CA TYR A 289 -19.52 -4.60 -24.60
C TYR A 289 -20.29 -4.60 -23.29
N ASP A 290 -20.44 -3.44 -22.66
CA ASP A 290 -21.38 -3.28 -21.53
C ASP A 290 -22.82 -3.10 -22.04
N CYS A 291 -23.76 -2.85 -21.11
CA CYS A 291 -25.18 -2.75 -21.41
C CYS A 291 -25.48 -1.61 -22.39
N SER A 292 -25.01 -0.40 -22.09
CA SER A 292 -25.25 0.79 -22.91
C SER A 292 -24.40 0.86 -24.18
N GLY A 293 -23.19 0.29 -24.15
CA GLY A 293 -22.30 0.16 -25.29
C GLY A 293 -22.83 -0.84 -26.32
N SER A 294 -23.48 -1.93 -25.87
CA SER A 294 -24.14 -2.90 -26.75
C SER A 294 -25.30 -2.26 -27.52
N ILE A 295 -26.11 -1.43 -26.87
CA ILE A 295 -27.22 -0.69 -27.50
C ILE A 295 -26.68 0.39 -28.45
N SER A 296 -25.68 1.15 -27.99
CA SER A 296 -25.05 2.20 -28.79
C SER A 296 -24.49 1.66 -30.11
N TYR A 297 -23.82 0.50 -30.06
CA TYR A 297 -23.27 -0.16 -31.25
C TYR A 297 -24.36 -0.53 -32.26
N ALA A 298 -25.46 -1.13 -31.79
CA ALA A 298 -26.56 -1.54 -32.65
C ALA A 298 -27.29 -0.34 -33.28
N LEU A 299 -27.60 0.70 -32.49
CA LEU A 299 -28.29 1.89 -32.98
C LEU A 299 -27.42 2.73 -33.92
N ALA A 300 -26.12 2.82 -33.69
CA ALA A 300 -25.20 3.53 -34.57
C ALA A 300 -25.14 2.88 -35.98
N ALA A 301 -25.16 1.55 -36.07
CA ALA A 301 -25.23 0.86 -37.35
C ALA A 301 -26.55 1.09 -38.10
N GLY A 302 -27.65 1.30 -37.35
CA GLY A 302 -28.93 1.75 -37.91
C GLY A 302 -28.89 3.18 -38.47
N GLY A 303 -27.93 4.00 -38.04
CA GLY A 303 -27.92 5.45 -38.27
C GLY A 303 -28.81 6.21 -37.28
N LEU A 304 -29.21 5.57 -36.17
CA LEU A 304 -30.12 6.12 -35.16
C LEU A 304 -29.41 6.80 -33.99
N LEU A 305 -28.10 6.60 -33.87
CA LEU A 305 -27.27 7.20 -32.84
C LEU A 305 -25.90 7.59 -33.38
N ASN A 306 -25.49 8.83 -33.14
CA ASN A 306 -24.14 9.30 -33.45
C ASN A 306 -23.26 9.20 -32.19
N GLY A 307 -22.43 8.17 -32.13
CA GLY A 307 -21.52 7.92 -31.00
C GLY A 307 -22.07 6.90 -30.01
N SER A 308 -21.74 7.05 -28.72
CA SER A 308 -22.12 6.11 -27.67
C SER A 308 -22.67 6.86 -26.46
N LEU A 309 -23.73 6.32 -25.84
CA LEU A 309 -24.34 6.89 -24.64
C LEU A 309 -24.23 5.92 -23.48
N THR A 310 -23.99 6.42 -22.27
CA THR A 310 -24.10 5.61 -21.04
C THR A 310 -25.56 5.25 -20.76
N SER A 311 -25.80 4.30 -19.85
CA SER A 311 -27.17 3.96 -19.40
C SER A 311 -27.94 5.19 -18.92
N GLY A 312 -27.31 6.07 -18.12
CA GLY A 312 -27.90 7.35 -17.72
C GLY A 312 -28.19 8.27 -18.91
N GLY A 313 -27.30 8.32 -19.92
CA GLY A 313 -27.51 9.12 -21.13
C GLY A 313 -28.71 8.65 -21.96
N PHE A 314 -28.99 7.35 -21.98
CA PHE A 314 -30.18 6.82 -22.66
C PHE A 314 -31.50 7.21 -21.98
N MET A 315 -31.51 7.64 -20.71
CA MET A 315 -32.73 8.11 -20.04
C MET A 315 -33.29 9.39 -20.66
N SER A 316 -32.48 10.14 -21.41
CA SER A 316 -32.86 11.38 -22.11
C SER A 316 -32.70 11.32 -23.62
N TRP A 317 -32.44 10.13 -24.19
CA TRP A 317 -32.24 9.94 -25.62
C TRP A 317 -33.56 9.72 -26.35
N GLY A 318 -33.74 10.29 -27.54
CA GLY A 318 -34.92 10.06 -28.38
C GLY A 318 -36.24 10.54 -27.74
N ASP A 319 -37.34 10.04 -28.28
CA ASP A 319 -38.69 10.41 -27.84
C ASP A 319 -39.10 9.63 -26.59
N PRO A 320 -39.86 10.25 -25.67
CA PRO A 320 -40.31 9.60 -24.44
C PRO A 320 -41.33 8.48 -24.71
N GLY A 321 -41.23 7.39 -23.95
CA GLY A 321 -42.16 6.26 -23.99
C GLY A 321 -41.72 5.11 -24.90
N PRO A 322 -42.50 4.01 -24.94
CA PRO A 322 -42.24 2.88 -25.83
C PRO A 322 -42.42 3.24 -27.30
N GLY A 323 -41.49 2.78 -28.15
CA GLY A 323 -41.56 2.90 -29.61
C GLY A 323 -42.29 1.71 -30.25
N ARG A 324 -42.57 1.80 -31.56
CA ARG A 324 -43.38 0.78 -32.28
C ARG A 324 -42.59 -0.51 -32.56
N ARG A 325 -41.31 -0.38 -32.82
CA ARG A 325 -40.36 -1.43 -33.22
C ARG A 325 -39.14 -1.43 -32.33
N ILE A 326 -38.61 -0.27 -31.95
CA ILE A 326 -37.44 -0.17 -31.08
C ILE A 326 -37.82 0.59 -29.81
N THR A 327 -37.61 -0.01 -28.65
CA THR A 327 -37.68 0.68 -27.36
C THR A 327 -36.42 0.43 -26.56
N VAL A 328 -35.76 1.49 -26.10
CA VAL A 328 -34.66 1.44 -25.13
C VAL A 328 -35.22 1.70 -23.74
N TYR A 329 -34.90 0.82 -22.80
CA TYR A 329 -35.22 0.96 -21.38
C TYR A 329 -33.92 1.23 -20.64
N ALA A 330 -33.85 2.36 -19.93
CA ALA A 330 -32.61 2.79 -19.27
C ALA A 330 -32.85 3.38 -17.87
N ASN A 331 -31.89 3.16 -16.97
CA ASN A 331 -31.78 3.87 -15.71
C ASN A 331 -30.29 4.13 -15.36
N GLY A 332 -30.03 4.68 -14.17
CA GLY A 332 -28.66 5.02 -13.75
C GLY A 332 -27.68 3.84 -13.68
N GLY A 333 -28.17 2.59 -13.63
CA GLY A 333 -27.32 1.40 -13.49
C GLY A 333 -27.31 0.46 -14.70
N HIS A 334 -28.37 0.42 -15.51
CA HIS A 334 -28.51 -0.56 -16.60
C HIS A 334 -29.31 -0.01 -17.78
N ALA A 335 -29.05 -0.56 -18.97
CA ALA A 335 -29.83 -0.29 -20.16
C ALA A 335 -30.03 -1.57 -20.99
N PHE A 336 -31.19 -1.72 -21.61
CA PHE A 336 -31.47 -2.76 -22.60
C PHE A 336 -32.39 -2.21 -23.69
N MET A 337 -32.49 -2.91 -24.82
CA MET A 337 -33.45 -2.55 -25.87
C MET A 337 -34.37 -3.71 -26.20
N VAL A 338 -35.56 -3.39 -26.71
CA VAL A 338 -36.50 -4.32 -27.31
C VAL A 338 -36.61 -3.93 -28.78
N VAL A 339 -36.36 -4.89 -29.66
CA VAL A 339 -36.48 -4.72 -31.12
C VAL A 339 -37.47 -5.75 -31.64
N ASP A 340 -38.55 -5.29 -32.27
CA ASP A 340 -39.66 -6.12 -32.76
C ASP A 340 -40.15 -7.14 -31.72
N GLY A 341 -40.31 -6.67 -30.47
CA GLY A 341 -40.79 -7.49 -29.34
C GLY A 341 -39.74 -8.41 -28.71
N ARG A 342 -38.51 -8.46 -29.23
CA ARG A 342 -37.43 -9.29 -28.67
C ARG A 342 -36.45 -8.47 -27.84
N ARG A 343 -36.12 -8.92 -26.64
CA ARG A 343 -35.20 -8.22 -25.73
C ARG A 343 -33.75 -8.48 -26.10
N TYR A 344 -32.98 -7.41 -26.23
CA TYR A 344 -31.53 -7.40 -26.35
C TYR A 344 -30.92 -6.80 -25.06
N ASP A 345 -30.35 -7.66 -24.22
CA ASP A 345 -29.90 -7.31 -22.87
C ASP A 345 -28.65 -8.12 -22.50
N THR A 346 -27.64 -7.47 -21.93
CA THR A 346 -26.41 -8.15 -21.47
C THR A 346 -26.65 -9.15 -20.35
N SER A 347 -27.71 -8.99 -19.57
CA SER A 347 -28.11 -9.97 -18.54
C SER A 347 -28.59 -11.31 -19.12
N ALA A 348 -29.00 -11.36 -20.39
CA ALA A 348 -29.42 -12.61 -21.03
C ALA A 348 -28.22 -13.51 -21.41
N LEU A 349 -27.01 -12.95 -21.45
CA LEU A 349 -25.80 -13.66 -21.87
C LEU A 349 -25.47 -14.86 -20.97
N SER A 350 -25.70 -14.75 -19.66
CA SER A 350 -25.44 -15.84 -18.70
C SER A 350 -26.48 -16.96 -18.72
N GLY A 351 -27.69 -16.71 -19.22
CA GLY A 351 -28.78 -17.68 -19.25
C GLY A 351 -28.95 -18.41 -20.59
N GLY A 352 -28.53 -17.81 -21.71
CA GLY A 352 -28.76 -18.36 -23.06
C GLY A 352 -27.58 -18.23 -24.04
N GLY A 353 -26.41 -17.78 -23.59
CA GLY A 353 -25.21 -17.64 -24.44
C GLY A 353 -25.29 -16.51 -25.47
N THR A 354 -26.38 -15.73 -25.47
CA THR A 354 -26.61 -14.58 -26.35
C THR A 354 -27.34 -13.47 -25.60
N ARG A 355 -27.12 -12.23 -26.00
CA ARG A 355 -27.87 -11.06 -25.51
C ARG A 355 -29.34 -11.05 -25.94
N TRP A 356 -29.73 -11.86 -26.93
CA TRP A 356 -31.11 -11.94 -27.43
C TRP A 356 -31.95 -12.94 -26.65
N THR A 357 -33.06 -12.50 -26.09
CA THR A 357 -34.03 -13.36 -25.42
C THR A 357 -35.46 -12.90 -25.71
N SER A 358 -36.40 -13.85 -25.71
CA SER A 358 -37.84 -13.57 -25.76
C SER A 358 -38.43 -13.38 -24.36
N GLU A 359 -37.68 -13.70 -23.30
CA GLU A 359 -38.11 -13.47 -21.93
C GLU A 359 -37.98 -11.99 -21.58
N MET A 360 -39.11 -11.34 -21.34
CA MET A 360 -39.16 -9.97 -20.89
C MET A 360 -38.82 -9.88 -19.39
N ARG A 361 -38.20 -8.77 -19.00
CA ARG A 361 -37.95 -8.41 -17.60
C ARG A 361 -38.91 -7.32 -17.16
N SER A 362 -39.08 -7.17 -15.85
CA SER A 362 -39.76 -5.99 -15.29
C SER A 362 -39.07 -4.72 -15.78
N THR A 363 -39.86 -3.78 -16.29
CA THR A 363 -39.46 -2.44 -16.71
C THR A 363 -39.60 -1.41 -15.58
N ALA A 364 -40.05 -1.83 -14.40
CA ALA A 364 -40.18 -0.94 -13.24
C ALA A 364 -38.83 -0.30 -12.90
N GLY A 365 -38.82 1.03 -12.76
CA GLY A 365 -37.59 1.81 -12.52
C GLY A 365 -36.71 2.05 -13.74
N PHE A 366 -37.19 1.74 -14.96
CA PHE A 366 -36.55 2.13 -16.22
C PHE A 366 -37.35 3.22 -16.93
N VAL A 367 -36.65 4.18 -17.52
CA VAL A 367 -37.21 5.16 -18.44
C VAL A 367 -37.24 4.54 -19.84
N ALA A 368 -38.42 4.52 -20.46
CA ALA A 368 -38.59 4.07 -21.83
C ALA A 368 -38.34 5.23 -22.81
N ARG A 369 -37.55 4.95 -23.85
CA ARG A 369 -37.17 5.87 -24.91
C ARG A 369 -37.15 5.17 -26.26
N HIS A 370 -37.37 5.88 -27.36
CA HIS A 370 -37.30 5.29 -28.69
C HIS A 370 -36.75 6.26 -29.75
N PRO A 371 -36.22 5.75 -30.89
CA PRO A 371 -35.81 6.61 -31.98
C PRO A 371 -37.04 7.21 -32.67
N PRO A 372 -37.01 8.50 -33.07
CA PRO A 372 -38.14 9.13 -33.76
C PRO A 372 -38.57 8.34 -35.01
N GLY A 373 -39.87 8.05 -35.10
CA GLY A 373 -40.45 7.32 -36.23
C GLY A 373 -40.36 5.79 -36.17
N PHE A 374 -39.87 5.20 -35.06
CA PHE A 374 -39.69 3.75 -34.90
C PHE A 374 -40.38 3.13 -33.71
#